data_AF-A0AAD7DEN2-F1
#
_entry.id   AF-A0AAD7DEN2-F1
#
_cell.length_a   1.000
_cell.length_b   1.000
_cell.length_c   1.000
_cell.angle_alpha   90.00
_cell.angle_beta   90.00
_cell.angle_gamma   90.00
#
_symmetry.space_group_name_H-M   'P 1'
#
loop_
_entity.id
_entity.type
_entity.pdbx_description
1 polymer ?
#
loop_
_entity_poly.entity_id
_entity_poly.type
_entity_poly.pdbx_seq_one_letter_code
_entity_poly.pdbx_strand_id
1 'polypeptide(L)'
;SIQTEYDLVFAGGGTTACITASRLASAFPDLKILVLESGPPTKNKKEHIQSGQYLTHLAPTSKTMQFYASKASDHIAGCSIVIPYASGRYIGGGSCVNFMLYNRPAASDFDDWENEFGNVGWSSKDLIPMLQKGETYEIGPRKPTHGSDGPLKVSFG
;
A
#
# COMPACT_ATOMS: atom_id res chain seq x y z
N SER A 1 14.48 -19.32 12.27
CA SER A 1 13.61 -20.48 11.94
C SER A 1 12.16 -20.05 12.06
N ILE A 2 11.26 -20.65 11.28
CA ILE A 2 9.81 -20.44 11.44
C ILE A 2 9.38 -21.14 12.74
N GLN A 3 8.56 -20.46 13.55
CA GLN A 3 7.99 -21.01 14.79
C GLN A 3 6.61 -21.61 14.50
N THR A 4 6.11 -22.46 15.39
CA THR A 4 4.76 -23.03 15.28
C THR A 4 3.68 -22.13 15.87
N GLU A 5 4.06 -21.09 16.63
CA GLU A 5 3.14 -20.20 17.35
C GLU A 5 3.61 -18.73 17.25
N TYR A 6 2.65 -17.82 17.07
CA TYR A 6 2.84 -16.38 16.91
C TYR A 6 1.68 -15.64 17.60
N ASP A 7 1.95 -14.45 18.14
CA ASP A 7 0.93 -13.61 18.77
C ASP A 7 0.01 -12.97 17.72
N LEU A 8 0.58 -12.63 16.56
CA LEU A 8 -0.14 -11.99 15.46
C LEU A 8 0.28 -12.60 14.12
N VAL A 9 -0.72 -12.89 13.29
CA VAL A 9 -0.51 -13.40 11.93
C VAL A 9 -1.20 -12.49 10.93
N PHE A 10 -0.43 -11.90 10.02
CA PHE A 10 -0.92 -11.18 8.86
C PHE A 10 -1.06 -12.16 7.68
N ALA A 11 -2.28 -12.35 7.21
CA ALA A 11 -2.55 -13.07 5.97
C ALA A 11 -2.43 -12.10 4.78
N GLY A 12 -1.27 -12.12 4.13
CA GLY A 12 -0.87 -11.21 3.07
C GLY A 12 0.19 -10.21 3.55
N GLY A 13 1.29 -10.12 2.80
CA GLY A 13 2.39 -9.19 3.01
C GLY A 13 2.28 -7.94 2.13
N GLY A 14 1.06 -7.40 1.98
CA GLY A 14 0.81 -6.17 1.23
C GLY A 14 1.20 -4.90 2.00
N THR A 15 1.01 -3.73 1.37
CA THR A 15 1.39 -2.41 1.91
C THR A 15 0.90 -2.18 3.34
N THR A 16 -0.38 -2.40 3.62
CA THR A 16 -0.97 -2.19 4.97
C THR A 16 -0.37 -3.16 6.00
N ALA A 17 -0.17 -4.43 5.64
CA ALA A 17 0.40 -5.42 6.54
C ALA A 17 1.86 -5.09 6.87
N CYS A 18 2.67 -4.72 5.87
CA CYS A 18 4.05 -4.30 6.10
C CYS A 18 4.16 -3.08 7.02
N ILE A 19 3.31 -2.07 6.83
CA ILE A 19 3.27 -0.88 7.70
C ILE A 19 2.86 -1.28 9.13
N THR A 20 1.76 -2.01 9.27
CA THR A 20 1.21 -2.38 10.58
C THR A 20 2.16 -3.28 11.35
N ALA A 21 2.67 -4.35 10.72
CA ALA A 21 3.63 -5.26 11.32
C ALA A 21 4.92 -4.54 11.73
N SER A 22 5.44 -3.62 10.89
CA SER A 22 6.63 -2.84 11.24
C SER A 22 6.39 -1.93 12.44
N ARG A 23 5.24 -1.26 12.53
CA ARG A 23 4.89 -0.40 13.67
C ARG A 23 4.72 -1.19 14.96
N LEU A 24 4.04 -2.33 14.90
CA LEU A 24 3.83 -3.21 16.06
C LEU A 24 5.15 -3.81 16.55
N ALA A 25 5.99 -4.31 15.65
CA ALA A 25 7.31 -4.84 16.01
C ALA A 25 8.22 -3.81 16.67
N SER A 26 8.14 -2.53 16.25
CA SER A 26 8.90 -1.45 16.88
C SER A 26 8.33 -1.01 18.24
N ALA A 27 6.99 -1.03 18.40
CA ALA A 27 6.33 -0.63 19.64
C ALA A 27 6.37 -1.72 20.72
N PHE A 28 6.33 -2.98 20.31
CA PHE A 28 6.25 -4.15 21.19
C PHE A 28 7.27 -5.22 20.77
N PRO A 29 8.54 -5.09 21.19
CA PRO A 29 9.62 -5.99 20.76
C PRO A 29 9.41 -7.47 21.11
N ASP A 30 8.58 -7.74 22.12
CA ASP A 30 8.28 -9.11 22.58
C ASP A 30 7.20 -9.82 21.75
N LEU A 31 6.47 -9.08 20.89
CA LEU A 31 5.46 -9.69 20.01
C LEU A 31 6.11 -10.52 18.90
N LYS A 32 5.70 -11.79 18.81
CA LYS A 32 6.02 -12.68 17.71
C LYS A 32 5.04 -12.45 16.57
N ILE A 33 5.48 -11.76 15.53
CA ILE A 33 4.64 -11.41 14.37
C ILE A 33 5.04 -12.25 13.16
N LEU A 34 4.06 -12.95 12.57
CA LEU A 34 4.20 -13.63 11.29
C LEU A 34 3.49 -12.84 10.18
N VAL A 35 4.17 -12.64 9.06
CA VAL A 35 3.56 -12.17 7.82
C VAL A 35 3.63 -13.30 6.80
N LEU A 36 2.47 -13.85 6.44
CA LEU A 36 2.34 -14.93 5.49
C LEU A 36 1.95 -14.35 4.12
N GLU A 37 2.84 -14.43 3.14
CA GLU A 37 2.61 -13.94 1.78
C GLU A 37 2.78 -15.08 0.79
N SER A 38 1.86 -15.19 -0.17
CA SER A 38 1.91 -16.20 -1.23
C SER A 38 2.99 -15.90 -2.27
N GLY A 39 3.35 -14.62 -2.41
CA GLY A 39 4.40 -14.14 -3.29
C GLY A 39 5.84 -14.26 -2.78
N PRO A 40 6.84 -14.23 -3.68
CA PRO A 40 8.23 -14.18 -3.26
C PRO A 40 8.59 -12.78 -2.71
N PRO A 41 9.72 -12.67 -1.99
CA PRO A 41 10.23 -11.38 -1.54
C PRO A 41 10.62 -10.47 -2.71
N THR A 42 10.56 -9.15 -2.51
CA THR A 42 10.92 -8.12 -3.51
C THR A 42 12.28 -7.48 -3.26
N LYS A 43 12.90 -7.75 -2.10
CA LYS A 43 14.20 -7.19 -1.72
C LYS A 43 15.26 -7.53 -2.78
N ASN A 44 16.01 -6.51 -3.20
CA ASN A 44 17.12 -6.60 -4.16
C ASN A 44 16.75 -7.09 -5.58
N LYS A 45 15.45 -7.07 -5.94
CA LYS A 45 14.99 -7.40 -7.29
C LYS A 45 14.88 -6.14 -8.14
N LYS A 46 15.59 -6.09 -9.26
CA LYS A 46 15.73 -4.89 -10.11
C LYS A 46 14.37 -4.37 -10.58
N GLU A 47 13.48 -5.28 -10.95
CA GLU A 47 12.12 -4.98 -11.39
C GLU A 47 11.28 -4.25 -10.34
N HIS A 48 11.61 -4.36 -9.04
CA HIS A 48 10.88 -3.71 -7.94
C HIS A 48 11.58 -2.49 -7.34
N ILE A 49 12.90 -2.35 -7.53
CA ILE A 49 13.68 -1.24 -6.96
C ILE A 49 14.01 -0.16 -7.99
N GLN A 50 13.94 -0.46 -9.28
CA GLN A 50 14.18 0.52 -10.34
C GLN A 50 12.85 1.09 -10.82
N SER A 51 12.57 2.33 -10.41
CA SER A 51 11.33 3.04 -10.70
C SER A 51 10.96 3.00 -12.19
N GLY A 52 11.92 3.13 -13.11
CA GLY A 52 11.67 3.09 -14.56
C GLY A 52 11.12 1.77 -15.12
N GLN A 53 11.11 0.68 -14.34
CA GLN A 53 10.60 -0.63 -14.77
C GLN A 53 9.13 -0.89 -14.44
N TYR A 54 8.42 0.07 -13.82
CA TYR A 54 7.05 -0.15 -13.34
C TYR A 54 6.07 -0.68 -14.40
N LEU A 55 6.21 -0.28 -15.68
CA LEU A 55 5.35 -0.76 -16.77
C LEU A 55 5.58 -2.24 -17.11
N THR A 56 6.75 -2.81 -16.79
CA THR A 56 7.04 -4.23 -17.04
C THR A 56 6.09 -5.15 -16.28
N HIS A 57 5.54 -4.68 -15.16
CA HIS A 57 4.57 -5.42 -14.35
C HIS A 57 3.23 -5.66 -15.04
N LEU A 58 2.87 -4.82 -16.02
CA LEU A 58 1.63 -4.92 -16.81
C LEU A 58 1.79 -5.80 -18.06
N ALA A 59 3.02 -6.24 -18.37
CA ALA A 59 3.24 -7.11 -19.52
C ALA A 59 2.40 -8.40 -19.38
N PRO A 60 1.81 -8.93 -20.46
CA PRO A 60 1.04 -10.18 -20.40
C PRO A 60 1.84 -11.39 -19.89
N THR A 61 3.17 -11.35 -20.02
CA THR A 61 4.10 -12.37 -19.53
C THR A 61 4.51 -12.17 -18.06
N SER A 62 4.17 -11.03 -17.47
CA SER A 62 4.49 -10.70 -16.08
C SER A 62 3.71 -11.59 -15.12
N LYS A 63 4.38 -12.02 -14.06
CA LYS A 63 3.76 -12.77 -12.94
C LYS A 63 3.51 -11.88 -11.72
N THR A 64 3.76 -10.58 -11.83
CA THR A 64 3.66 -9.62 -10.73
C THR A 64 2.24 -9.12 -10.47
N MET A 65 1.34 -9.28 -11.44
CA MET A 65 -0.06 -8.93 -11.31
C MET A 65 -0.95 -10.13 -11.68
N GLN A 66 -2.12 -10.18 -11.06
CA GLN A 66 -3.23 -11.01 -11.49
C GLN A 66 -4.14 -10.19 -12.39
N PHE A 67 -4.77 -10.82 -13.37
CA PHE A 67 -5.69 -10.14 -14.27
C PHE A 67 -7.06 -10.79 -14.12
N TYR A 68 -8.02 -10.03 -13.63
CA TYR A 68 -9.38 -10.48 -13.43
C TYR A 68 -10.28 -9.91 -14.52
N ALA A 69 -10.97 -10.80 -15.24
CA ALA A 69 -12.04 -10.38 -16.12
C ALA A 69 -13.29 -10.08 -15.29
N SER A 70 -13.80 -8.86 -15.43
CA SER A 70 -15.13 -8.51 -14.93
C SER A 70 -16.21 -9.23 -15.73
N LYS A 71 -17.46 -9.22 -15.23
CA LYS A 71 -18.60 -9.64 -16.04
C LYS A 71 -18.83 -8.62 -17.16
N ALA A 72 -19.31 -9.09 -18.30
CA ALA A 72 -19.80 -8.21 -19.34
C ALA A 72 -20.89 -7.27 -18.80
N SER A 73 -20.89 -6.02 -19.24
CA SER A 73 -21.85 -5.01 -18.75
C SER A 73 -22.35 -4.13 -19.89
N ASP A 74 -23.66 -3.91 -19.93
CA ASP A 74 -24.30 -3.06 -20.94
C ASP A 74 -23.89 -1.58 -20.79
N HIS A 75 -23.49 -1.17 -19.59
CA HIS A 75 -22.94 0.18 -19.34
C HIS A 75 -21.62 0.45 -20.09
N ILE A 76 -20.98 -0.61 -20.61
CA ILE A 76 -19.77 -0.55 -21.43
C ILE A 76 -19.95 -1.32 -22.74
N ALA A 77 -21.16 -1.22 -23.32
CA ALA A 77 -21.51 -1.82 -24.61
C ALA A 77 -21.29 -3.36 -24.67
N GLY A 78 -21.56 -4.05 -23.56
CA GLY A 78 -21.42 -5.51 -23.46
C GLY A 78 -19.97 -5.99 -23.30
N CYS A 79 -19.00 -5.09 -23.13
CA CYS A 79 -17.61 -5.46 -22.94
C CYS A 79 -17.35 -6.06 -21.55
N SER A 80 -16.34 -6.92 -21.46
CA SER A 80 -15.73 -7.38 -20.20
C SER A 80 -14.38 -6.69 -20.03
N ILE A 81 -14.23 -5.90 -18.95
CA ILE A 81 -12.96 -5.23 -18.62
C ILE A 81 -12.04 -6.21 -17.91
N VAL A 82 -10.77 -6.26 -18.33
CA VAL A 82 -9.69 -6.96 -17.63
C VAL A 82 -9.02 -5.98 -16.68
N ILE A 83 -9.06 -6.29 -15.39
CA ILE A 83 -8.54 -5.44 -14.32
C ILE A 83 -7.22 -6.05 -13.81
N PRO A 84 -6.09 -5.34 -13.94
CA PRO A 84 -4.85 -5.74 -13.28
C PRO A 84 -4.97 -5.54 -11.77
N TYR A 85 -4.56 -6.55 -11.01
CA TYR A 85 -4.64 -6.59 -9.55
C TYR A 85 -3.33 -7.10 -8.95
N ALA A 86 -2.70 -6.27 -8.11
CA ALA A 86 -1.36 -6.52 -7.58
C ALA A 86 -1.33 -7.40 -6.31
N SER A 87 -2.47 -7.81 -5.75
CA SER A 87 -2.48 -8.48 -4.45
C SER A 87 -2.03 -9.95 -4.51
N GLY A 88 -1.38 -10.40 -3.44
CA GLY A 88 -1.04 -11.81 -3.20
C GLY A 88 0.01 -12.39 -4.14
N ARG A 89 0.80 -11.54 -4.82
CA ARG A 89 1.86 -12.00 -5.72
C ARG A 89 3.26 -11.73 -5.20
N TYR A 90 3.48 -10.76 -4.32
CA TYR A 90 4.80 -10.33 -3.84
C TYR A 90 4.72 -9.61 -2.49
N ILE A 91 5.78 -9.70 -1.67
CA ILE A 91 5.95 -8.86 -0.48
C ILE A 91 5.95 -7.38 -0.89
N GLY A 92 5.14 -6.56 -0.23
CA GLY A 92 4.84 -5.17 -0.57
C GLY A 92 3.51 -4.99 -1.31
N GLY A 93 2.99 -6.03 -1.98
CA GLY A 93 1.72 -5.95 -2.72
C GLY A 93 1.71 -4.81 -3.74
N GLY A 94 0.67 -3.98 -3.72
CA GLY A 94 0.54 -2.86 -4.66
C GLY A 94 1.72 -1.89 -4.64
N SER A 95 2.34 -1.64 -3.49
CA SER A 95 3.45 -0.67 -3.39
C SER A 95 4.74 -1.11 -4.08
N CYS A 96 4.89 -2.38 -4.48
CA CYS A 96 6.07 -2.84 -5.21
C CYS A 96 5.89 -2.90 -6.73
N VAL A 97 4.71 -2.55 -7.25
CA VAL A 97 4.37 -2.61 -8.68
C VAL A 97 3.56 -1.40 -9.19
N ASN A 98 3.24 -0.43 -8.33
CA ASN A 98 2.42 0.72 -8.68
C ASN A 98 3.19 1.74 -9.53
N PHE A 99 2.50 2.83 -9.91
CA PHE A 99 3.08 3.90 -10.71
C PHE A 99 3.81 4.96 -9.87
N MET A 100 3.98 4.70 -8.56
CA MET A 100 4.63 5.57 -7.58
C MET A 100 4.03 6.98 -7.47
N LEU A 101 2.80 7.17 -7.97
CA LEU A 101 2.08 8.42 -7.81
C LEU A 101 1.74 8.64 -6.34
N TYR A 102 2.21 9.76 -5.78
CA TYR A 102 1.91 10.16 -4.42
C TYR A 102 0.82 11.23 -4.43
N ASN A 103 -0.40 10.82 -4.04
CA ASN A 103 -1.57 11.69 -3.94
C ASN A 103 -2.26 11.48 -2.59
N ARG A 104 -2.93 12.52 -2.09
CA ARG A 104 -3.78 12.44 -0.90
C ARG A 104 -5.23 12.76 -1.26
N PRO A 105 -6.20 12.10 -0.61
CA PRO A 105 -7.60 12.49 -0.66
C PRO A 105 -7.80 13.95 -0.20
N ALA A 106 -8.92 14.54 -0.58
CA ALA A 106 -9.36 15.80 -0.02
C ALA A 106 -9.75 15.61 1.46
N ALA A 107 -9.74 16.68 2.25
CA ALA A 107 -10.13 16.60 3.67
C ALA A 107 -11.57 16.08 3.83
N SER A 108 -12.48 16.50 2.95
CA SER A 108 -13.87 16.05 2.93
C SER A 108 -14.00 14.53 2.79
N ASP A 109 -13.10 13.88 2.03
CA ASP A 109 -13.16 12.41 1.85
C ASP A 109 -12.96 11.67 3.18
N PHE A 110 -12.15 12.23 4.09
CA PHE A 110 -11.96 11.70 5.44
C PHE A 110 -13.09 12.13 6.39
N ASP A 111 -13.53 13.38 6.29
CA ASP A 111 -14.61 13.90 7.14
C ASP A 111 -15.92 13.14 6.88
N ASP A 112 -16.19 12.74 5.64
CA ASP A 112 -17.34 11.90 5.28
C ASP A 112 -17.26 10.52 5.96
N TRP A 113 -16.06 9.94 6.14
CA TRP A 113 -15.89 8.67 6.87
C TRP A 113 -16.38 8.76 8.32
N GLU A 114 -16.15 9.88 8.98
CA GLU A 114 -16.64 10.09 10.34
C GLU A 114 -18.12 10.51 10.35
N ASN A 115 -18.48 11.52 9.55
CA ASN A 115 -19.78 12.18 9.62
C ASN A 115 -20.91 11.36 8.99
N GLU A 116 -20.67 10.78 7.81
CA GLU A 116 -21.69 10.06 7.04
C GLU A 116 -21.71 8.57 7.38
N PHE A 117 -20.53 7.99 7.66
CA PHE A 117 -20.39 6.56 7.92
C PHE A 117 -20.15 6.20 9.39
N GLY A 118 -20.07 7.20 10.29
CA GLY A 118 -20.00 6.99 11.74
C GLY A 118 -18.66 6.44 12.24
N ASN A 119 -17.58 6.55 11.47
CA ASN A 119 -16.26 6.05 11.86
C ASN A 119 -15.51 7.08 12.70
N VAL A 120 -15.82 7.12 14.00
CA VAL A 120 -15.18 8.04 14.95
C VAL A 120 -13.65 7.90 14.92
N GLY A 121 -12.94 9.01 14.81
CA GLY A 121 -11.48 9.08 14.71
C GLY A 121 -10.93 8.91 13.29
N TRP A 122 -11.79 8.89 12.27
CA TRP A 122 -11.39 8.83 10.86
C TRP A 122 -11.56 10.16 10.12
N SER A 123 -11.82 11.26 10.84
CA SER A 123 -11.87 12.60 10.26
C SER A 123 -10.50 13.05 9.71
N SER A 124 -10.50 14.07 8.86
CA SER A 124 -9.27 14.67 8.34
C SER A 124 -8.34 15.16 9.45
N LYS A 125 -8.92 15.68 10.55
CA LYS A 125 -8.20 16.15 11.73
C LYS A 125 -7.40 15.04 12.40
N ASP A 126 -7.94 13.82 12.44
CA ASP A 126 -7.29 12.68 13.08
C ASP A 126 -6.29 11.98 12.14
N LEU A 127 -6.61 11.93 10.85
CA LEU A 127 -5.81 11.20 9.86
C LEU A 127 -4.66 12.00 9.27
N ILE A 128 -4.76 13.32 9.09
CA ILE A 128 -3.64 14.14 8.57
C ILE A 128 -2.37 13.96 9.41
N PRO A 129 -2.40 14.02 10.76
CA PRO A 129 -1.23 13.72 11.59
C PRO A 129 -0.66 12.32 11.37
N MET A 130 -1.51 11.31 11.13
CA MET A 130 -1.08 9.95 10.82
C MET A 130 -0.38 9.86 9.46
N LEU A 131 -0.90 10.57 8.44
CA LEU A 131 -0.28 10.67 7.12
C LEU A 131 1.10 11.34 7.20
N GLN A 132 1.22 12.41 8.01
CA GLN A 132 2.50 13.08 8.26
C GLN A 132 3.52 12.15 8.91
N LYS A 133 3.10 11.34 9.90
CA LYS A 133 3.96 10.34 10.54
C LYS A 133 4.43 9.24 9.57
N GLY A 134 3.71 9.04 8.47
CA GLY A 134 4.02 8.03 7.45
C GLY A 134 5.09 8.45 6.46
N GLU A 135 5.29 9.74 6.22
CA GLU A 135 6.12 10.25 5.12
C GLU A 135 7.33 11.06 5.55
N THR A 136 8.32 11.09 4.66
CA THR A 136 9.34 12.12 4.55
C THR A 136 9.15 12.82 3.20
N TYR A 137 8.52 14.00 3.23
CA TYR A 137 8.27 14.80 2.03
C TYR A 137 9.47 15.69 1.74
N GLU A 138 10.21 15.37 0.67
CA GLU A 138 11.48 16.00 0.30
C GLU A 138 11.29 17.17 -0.68
N ILE A 139 10.05 17.44 -1.09
CA ILE A 139 9.68 18.50 -2.04
C ILE A 139 9.41 19.80 -1.28
N GLY A 140 10.15 20.86 -1.60
CA GLY A 140 9.99 22.19 -1.02
C GLY A 140 9.07 23.13 -1.82
N PRO A 141 8.54 24.20 -1.21
CA PRO A 141 8.55 24.50 0.23
C PRO A 141 7.57 23.62 1.00
N ARG A 142 7.94 23.27 2.24
CA ARG A 142 7.17 22.37 3.09
C ARG A 142 5.86 23.02 3.53
N LYS A 143 4.74 22.35 3.25
CA LYS A 143 3.42 22.75 3.75
C LYS A 143 3.18 22.16 5.16
N PRO A 144 2.32 22.80 5.98
CA PRO A 144 2.02 22.34 7.34
C PRO A 144 1.38 20.94 7.41
N THR A 145 0.88 20.43 6.28
CA THR A 145 0.24 19.12 6.19
C THR A 145 1.21 18.00 5.85
N HIS A 146 2.51 18.26 5.65
CA HIS A 146 3.50 17.24 5.28
C HIS A 146 4.52 16.90 6.38
N GLY A 147 4.98 15.65 6.41
CA GLY A 147 5.94 15.09 7.36
C GLY A 147 7.41 15.09 6.90
N SER A 148 8.37 14.97 7.82
CA SER A 148 9.84 14.96 7.58
C SER A 148 10.55 13.66 7.93
N ASP A 149 9.93 12.84 8.77
CA ASP A 149 10.67 11.85 9.54
C ASP A 149 10.05 10.45 9.38
N GLY A 150 9.03 10.33 8.54
CA GLY A 150 8.35 9.08 8.25
C GLY A 150 9.14 8.18 7.29
N PRO A 151 8.91 6.86 7.32
CA PRO A 151 9.71 5.91 6.56
C PRO A 151 9.50 5.98 5.03
N LEU A 152 8.37 6.52 4.55
CA LEU A 152 8.09 6.64 3.13
C LEU A 152 8.67 7.95 2.57
N LYS A 153 9.76 7.86 1.81
CA LYS A 153 10.35 9.04 1.13
C LYS A 153 9.54 9.40 -0.11
N VAL A 154 9.27 10.68 -0.28
CA VAL A 154 8.50 11.24 -1.41
C VAL A 154 9.31 12.36 -2.07
N SER A 155 9.60 12.20 -3.35
CA SER A 155 10.38 13.14 -4.18
C SER A 155 9.85 13.18 -5.62
N PHE A 156 10.49 13.95 -6.50
CA PHE A 156 10.15 14.00 -7.93
C PHE A 156 10.68 12.81 -8.76
N GLY A 157 11.46 11.91 -8.14
CA GLY A 157 12.20 10.85 -8.83
C GLY A 157 13.70 11.02 -8.74
#